data_AF-A0A914TJ32-F1
#
_entry.id   AF-A0A914TJ32-F1
#
_cell.length_a   1.000
_cell.length_b   1.000
_cell.length_c   1.000
_cell.angle_alpha   90.00
_cell.angle_beta   90.00
_cell.angle_gamma   90.00
#
_symmetry.space_group_name_H-M   'P 1'
#
loop_
_entity.id
_entity.type
_entity.pdbx_description
1 polymer ?
#
loop_
_entity_poly.entity_id
_entity_poly.type
_entity_poly.pdbx_seq_one_letter_code
_entity_poly.pdbx_strand_id
1 'polypeptide(L)'
;MNLTATPSSAAPNSIGTFLTSKIPTSPKCPNPQKSNLPLASLPGAYDTLSWGTYRAPLYFGLRMRHPDSPLFGLMWFRQTTTAHNLILKHYCEDDGVRCMWSDADGETFGAQPIVDIKDNKVTLFSTDWIRVNRSWEAQINIETNETVSFIFYFAYQDSLSKLNPVYTSKTLSSINGNFGPLGNFQLSFSSSGKIVNDASLIINIEPMLDAGIVNELILSSFLPCKDASSNICIDNGGRPPDPNPNFAAIQFTVNGRGLFFI
;
A
#
# COMPACT_ATOMS: atom_id res chain seq x y z
N MET A 1 -5.08 31.19 69.69
CA MET A 1 -6.07 31.84 70.58
C MET A 1 -5.82 33.33 70.48
N ASN A 2 -6.71 34.24 70.12
CA ASN A 2 -8.15 34.27 69.77
C ASN A 2 -8.30 35.53 68.88
N LEU A 3 -8.95 35.45 67.72
CA LEU A 3 -10.36 35.79 67.46
C LEU A 3 -10.77 37.22 67.85
N THR A 4 -11.16 38.02 66.84
CA THR A 4 -12.48 38.70 66.61
C THR A 4 -12.28 39.94 65.68
N ALA A 5 -12.87 40.05 64.47
CA ALA A 5 -14.26 40.33 64.06
C ALA A 5 -14.75 41.74 64.47
N THR A 6 -14.83 42.75 63.57
CA THR A 6 -15.90 43.20 62.60
C THR A 6 -16.23 44.68 62.91
N PRO A 7 -17.05 45.47 62.17
CA PRO A 7 -17.52 45.43 60.77
C PRO A 7 -17.35 46.80 60.03
N SER A 8 -17.59 46.86 58.72
CA SER A 8 -18.13 48.07 58.07
C SER A 8 -18.83 47.73 56.76
N SER A 9 -20.03 48.28 56.62
CA SER A 9 -21.03 48.06 55.58
C SER A 9 -20.76 48.83 54.29
N ALA A 10 -20.96 48.19 53.15
CA ALA A 10 -21.46 48.84 51.94
C ALA A 10 -22.12 47.82 51.01
N ALA A 11 -23.35 48.11 50.59
CA ALA A 11 -24.15 47.29 49.70
C ALA A 11 -23.55 47.23 48.28
N PRO A 12 -23.59 46.07 47.58
CA PRO A 12 -23.28 46.03 46.16
C PRO A 12 -24.56 46.22 45.32
N ASN A 13 -24.51 47.25 44.48
CA ASN A 13 -25.49 47.53 43.44
C ASN A 13 -25.41 46.51 42.30
N SER A 14 -26.60 46.22 41.74
CA SER A 14 -26.90 45.78 40.37
C SER A 14 -26.25 44.50 39.84
N ILE A 15 -27.06 43.45 39.81
CA ILE A 15 -26.85 42.24 39.00
C ILE A 15 -27.00 42.63 37.52
N GLY A 16 -25.87 42.84 36.85
CA GLY A 16 -25.77 42.92 35.39
C GLY A 16 -25.70 41.51 34.81
N THR A 17 -26.71 41.14 34.03
CA THR A 17 -26.86 39.87 33.32
C THR A 17 -25.75 39.70 32.27
N PHE A 18 -24.75 38.87 32.55
CA PHE A 18 -23.73 38.49 31.55
C PHE A 18 -24.05 37.12 30.94
N LEU A 19 -24.46 37.17 29.67
CA LEU A 19 -24.17 36.24 28.58
C LEU A 19 -24.56 34.77 28.75
N THR A 20 -25.77 34.43 28.32
CA THR A 20 -26.05 33.13 27.70
C THR A 20 -25.50 33.12 26.27
N SER A 21 -24.21 32.85 26.09
CA SER A 21 -23.67 32.63 24.74
C SER A 21 -24.24 31.32 24.20
N LYS A 22 -25.20 31.41 23.26
CA LYS A 22 -25.67 30.27 22.47
C LYS A 22 -24.46 29.60 21.81
N ILE A 23 -24.30 28.31 22.05
CA ILE A 23 -23.40 27.45 21.27
C ILE A 23 -23.76 27.64 19.79
N PRO A 24 -22.84 28.06 18.91
CA PRO A 24 -23.13 28.17 17.49
C PRO A 24 -23.51 26.78 16.99
N THR A 25 -24.75 26.62 16.52
CA THR A 25 -25.13 25.40 15.80
C THR A 25 -24.22 25.30 14.59
N SER A 26 -23.52 24.17 14.45
CA SER A 26 -22.68 23.91 13.28
C SER A 26 -23.45 24.26 12.00
N PRO A 27 -22.84 24.90 10.99
CA PRO A 27 -23.51 25.15 9.73
C PRO A 27 -24.04 23.81 9.20
N LYS A 28 -25.37 23.71 9.02
CA LYS A 28 -25.98 22.53 8.41
C LYS A 28 -25.31 22.32 7.06
N CYS A 29 -24.71 21.16 6.85
CA CYS A 29 -24.22 20.77 5.54
C CYS A 29 -25.36 20.99 4.52
N PRO A 30 -25.08 21.61 3.35
CA PRO A 30 -26.05 21.67 2.27
C PRO A 30 -26.56 20.26 1.99
N ASN A 31 -27.86 20.12 1.79
CA ASN A 31 -28.46 18.83 1.46
C ASN A 31 -27.77 18.29 0.19
N PRO A 32 -27.17 17.09 0.20
CA PRO A 32 -26.41 16.61 -0.94
C PRO A 32 -27.33 16.55 -2.17
N GLN A 33 -26.99 17.32 -3.21
CA GLN A 33 -27.69 17.25 -4.49
C GLN A 33 -27.22 16.00 -5.23
N LYS A 34 -28.17 15.22 -5.74
CA LYS A 34 -27.87 14.03 -6.55
C LYS A 34 -27.14 14.48 -7.82
N SER A 35 -26.02 13.83 -8.12
CA SER A 35 -25.26 14.11 -9.36
C SER A 35 -26.10 13.75 -10.59
N ASN A 36 -25.98 14.57 -11.64
CA ASN A 36 -26.56 14.30 -12.97
C ASN A 36 -25.65 13.42 -13.84
N LEU A 37 -24.47 13.05 -13.33
CA LEU A 37 -23.60 12.09 -14.00
C LEU A 37 -24.25 10.69 -13.98
N PRO A 38 -24.04 9.88 -15.03
CA PRO A 38 -24.46 8.48 -14.99
C PRO A 38 -23.83 7.79 -13.77
N LEU A 39 -24.52 6.81 -13.22
CA LEU A 39 -23.92 5.99 -12.17
C LEU A 39 -22.62 5.40 -12.71
N ALA A 40 -21.56 5.48 -11.92
CA ALA A 40 -20.33 4.75 -12.17
C ALA A 40 -20.64 3.25 -12.42
N SER A 41 -21.55 2.67 -11.65
CA SER A 41 -21.99 1.28 -11.85
C SER A 41 -22.95 1.05 -13.03
N LEU A 42 -23.14 2.00 -13.96
CA LEU A 42 -24.04 1.82 -15.11
C LEU A 42 -23.55 0.64 -15.96
N PRO A 43 -24.32 -0.46 -16.07
CA PRO A 43 -23.91 -1.63 -16.83
C PRO A 43 -23.65 -1.26 -18.29
N GLY A 44 -22.46 -1.62 -18.80
CA GLY A 44 -22.08 -1.38 -20.20
C GLY A 44 -21.50 0.01 -20.51
N ALA A 45 -21.45 0.94 -19.54
CA ALA A 45 -20.77 2.22 -19.76
C ALA A 45 -19.23 2.07 -19.78
N TYR A 46 -18.71 1.12 -19.00
CA TYR A 46 -17.32 0.70 -18.99
C TYR A 46 -17.19 -0.69 -18.34
N ASP A 47 -16.09 -1.40 -18.60
CA ASP A 47 -15.81 -2.67 -17.92
C ASP A 47 -15.29 -2.41 -16.51
N THR A 48 -16.11 -2.72 -15.51
CA THR A 48 -15.76 -2.51 -14.09
C THR A 48 -14.64 -3.43 -13.61
N LEU A 49 -14.36 -4.50 -14.36
CA LEU A 49 -13.34 -5.51 -14.07
C LEU A 49 -12.05 -5.31 -14.84
N SER A 50 -11.95 -4.20 -15.56
CA SER A 50 -10.72 -3.79 -16.20
C SER A 50 -9.73 -3.24 -15.18
N TRP A 51 -8.53 -3.83 -15.15
CA TRP A 51 -7.41 -3.38 -14.34
C TRP A 51 -6.83 -2.06 -14.87
N GLY A 52 -6.31 -1.24 -13.96
CA GLY A 52 -5.58 -0.03 -14.28
C GLY A 52 -4.91 0.59 -13.07
N THR A 53 -4.18 1.66 -13.30
CA THR A 53 -3.40 2.42 -12.30
C THR A 53 -4.27 3.36 -11.46
N TYR A 54 -5.43 2.90 -11.00
CA TYR A 54 -6.40 3.71 -10.23
C TYR A 54 -6.01 3.92 -8.75
N ARG A 55 -4.74 3.73 -8.40
CA ARG A 55 -4.17 3.94 -7.06
C ARG A 55 -3.11 5.05 -7.10
N ALA A 56 -3.51 6.21 -7.62
CA ALA A 56 -2.63 7.35 -7.91
C ALA A 56 -1.68 7.79 -6.77
N PRO A 57 -2.00 7.64 -5.47
CA PRO A 57 -1.03 7.96 -4.42
C PRO A 57 0.19 7.03 -4.40
N LEU A 58 0.08 5.80 -4.93
CA LEU A 58 1.20 4.85 -4.94
C LEU A 58 2.17 5.16 -6.08
N TYR A 59 3.46 4.88 -5.86
CA TYR A 59 4.44 4.92 -6.94
C TYR A 59 4.05 4.00 -8.09
N PHE A 60 3.64 2.77 -7.77
CA PHE A 60 3.05 1.83 -8.71
C PHE A 60 2.04 0.92 -8.01
N GLY A 61 0.83 0.82 -8.56
CA GLY A 61 -0.21 -0.04 -8.03
C GLY A 61 -1.40 -0.14 -8.96
N LEU A 62 -2.01 -1.33 -8.98
CA LEU A 62 -3.12 -1.67 -9.87
C LEU A 62 -4.37 -2.03 -9.06
N ARG A 63 -5.53 -1.68 -9.60
CA ARG A 63 -6.85 -2.18 -9.16
C ARG A 63 -7.83 -2.15 -10.33
N MET A 64 -8.94 -2.85 -10.20
CA MET A 64 -10.10 -2.71 -11.08
C MET A 64 -10.96 -1.50 -10.69
N ARG A 65 -11.84 -1.09 -11.60
CA ARG A 65 -12.88 -0.05 -11.39
C ARG A 65 -14.06 -0.53 -10.51
N HIS A 66 -13.92 -1.69 -9.87
CA HIS A 66 -14.88 -2.25 -8.93
C HIS A 66 -14.57 -1.74 -7.49
N PRO A 67 -15.58 -1.38 -6.67
CA PRO A 67 -15.37 -0.93 -5.29
C PRO A 67 -14.52 -1.91 -4.47
N ASP A 68 -14.89 -3.19 -4.48
CA ASP A 68 -14.23 -4.28 -3.74
C ASP A 68 -13.08 -4.95 -4.52
N SER A 69 -12.54 -4.29 -5.55
CA SER A 69 -11.42 -4.85 -6.32
C SER A 69 -10.27 -5.29 -5.41
N PRO A 70 -9.63 -6.44 -5.66
CA PRO A 70 -8.33 -6.72 -5.08
C PRO A 70 -7.32 -5.60 -5.42
N LEU A 71 -6.36 -5.41 -4.51
CA LEU A 71 -5.35 -4.37 -4.58
C LEU A 71 -4.00 -4.99 -4.87
N PHE A 72 -3.32 -4.46 -5.89
CA PHE A 72 -1.92 -4.76 -6.17
C PHE A 72 -1.06 -3.53 -5.94
N GLY A 73 0.15 -3.70 -5.42
CA GLY A 73 1.08 -2.59 -5.22
C GLY A 73 2.53 -3.03 -5.13
N LEU A 74 3.41 -2.09 -5.48
CA LEU A 74 4.85 -2.21 -5.36
C LEU A 74 5.36 -1.36 -4.19
N MET A 75 6.35 -1.89 -3.48
CA MET A 75 7.19 -1.16 -2.55
C MET A 75 8.65 -1.51 -2.79
N TRP A 76 9.58 -0.67 -2.37
CA TRP A 76 11.00 -1.03 -2.39
C TRP A 76 11.79 -0.33 -1.30
N PHE A 77 12.96 -0.85 -0.99
CA PHE A 77 13.91 -0.22 -0.09
C PHE A 77 15.34 -0.65 -0.41
N ARG A 78 16.31 0.21 -0.08
CA ARG A 78 17.73 -0.15 -0.17
C ARG A 78 18.10 -0.99 1.05
N GLN A 79 18.80 -2.09 0.83
CA GLN A 79 19.27 -2.94 1.91
C GLN A 79 20.27 -2.20 2.80
N THR A 80 20.15 -2.39 4.11
CA THR A 80 21.05 -1.85 5.12
C THR A 80 21.32 -2.93 6.16
N THR A 81 22.37 -2.75 6.97
CA THR A 81 22.71 -3.70 8.04
C THR A 81 21.75 -3.65 9.23
N THR A 82 20.89 -2.62 9.32
CA THR A 82 20.06 -2.36 10.50
C THR A 82 18.65 -1.94 10.08
N ALA A 83 17.64 -2.68 10.54
CA ALA A 83 16.23 -2.43 10.19
C ALA A 83 15.72 -1.04 10.62
N HIS A 84 16.28 -0.43 11.67
CA HIS A 84 15.79 0.84 12.23
C HIS A 84 15.96 2.07 11.32
N ASN A 85 16.83 1.99 10.30
CA ASN A 85 17.06 3.09 9.36
C ASN A 85 16.55 2.77 7.95
N LEU A 86 15.71 1.76 7.82
CA LEU A 86 15.18 1.32 6.55
C LEU A 86 14.04 2.26 6.13
N ILE A 87 14.14 2.77 4.91
CA ILE A 87 13.15 3.68 4.33
C ILE A 87 12.41 2.90 3.25
N LEU A 88 11.19 2.48 3.58
CA LEU A 88 10.28 1.81 2.66
C LEU A 88 9.61 2.84 1.76
N LYS A 89 9.78 2.68 0.45
CA LYS A 89 9.15 3.49 -0.58
C LYS A 89 7.86 2.81 -1.02
N HIS A 90 6.74 3.53 -0.97
CA HIS A 90 5.42 2.96 -1.31
C HIS A 90 4.52 3.97 -2.03
N TYR A 91 4.33 5.15 -1.45
CA TYR A 91 3.50 6.22 -1.99
C TYR A 91 4.33 7.46 -2.27
N CYS A 92 3.83 8.28 -3.20
CA CYS A 92 4.51 9.47 -3.69
C CYS A 92 4.62 10.51 -2.56
N GLU A 93 5.82 10.64 -2.01
CA GLU A 93 6.19 11.63 -1.00
C GLU A 93 7.34 12.51 -1.50
N ASP A 94 7.63 13.59 -0.78
CA ASP A 94 8.83 14.41 -1.04
C ASP A 94 10.08 13.74 -0.44
N ASP A 95 10.51 12.64 -1.06
CA ASP A 95 11.44 11.68 -0.46
C ASP A 95 12.68 11.37 -1.34
N GLY A 96 12.88 12.15 -2.40
CA GLY A 96 13.97 12.01 -3.37
C GLY A 96 13.69 11.04 -4.53
N VAL A 97 12.49 10.47 -4.62
CA VAL A 97 12.06 9.64 -5.76
C VAL A 97 11.46 10.53 -6.86
N ARG A 98 11.94 10.34 -8.09
CA ARG A 98 11.35 10.93 -9.29
C ARG A 98 10.74 9.82 -10.12
N CYS A 99 9.46 9.92 -10.39
CA CYS A 99 8.73 8.98 -11.23
C CYS A 99 7.72 9.74 -12.08
N MET A 100 7.63 9.39 -13.36
CA MET A 100 6.61 9.91 -14.26
C MET A 100 6.37 8.84 -15.31
N TRP A 101 5.11 8.67 -15.72
CA TRP A 101 4.78 7.84 -16.87
C TRP A 101 5.47 8.43 -18.10
N SER A 102 6.36 7.68 -18.74
CA SER A 102 6.91 8.06 -20.04
C SER A 102 5.86 7.87 -21.12
N ASP A 103 5.13 6.77 -21.03
CA ASP A 103 4.09 6.36 -21.95
C ASP A 103 2.95 5.77 -21.13
N ALA A 104 1.72 6.22 -21.37
CA ALA A 104 0.52 5.62 -20.79
C ALA A 104 -0.70 6.06 -21.60
N ASP A 105 -1.59 5.13 -21.91
CA ASP A 105 -2.89 5.42 -22.52
C ASP A 105 -4.01 5.62 -21.47
N GLY A 106 -3.68 5.42 -20.19
CA GLY A 106 -4.60 5.50 -19.06
C GLY A 106 -5.54 4.29 -18.94
N GLU A 107 -5.36 3.27 -19.78
CA GLU A 107 -6.30 2.17 -19.89
C GLU A 107 -5.62 0.80 -20.00
N THR A 108 -4.78 0.57 -21.01
CA THR A 108 -4.26 -0.75 -21.35
C THR A 108 -2.79 -0.94 -21.02
N PHE A 109 -1.99 0.12 -20.94
CA PHE A 109 -0.57 -0.03 -20.61
C PHE A 109 0.00 1.22 -19.96
N GLY A 110 1.19 1.07 -19.42
CA GLY A 110 2.05 2.20 -19.12
C GLY A 110 3.48 1.77 -18.86
N ALA A 111 4.41 2.67 -19.18
CA ALA A 111 5.82 2.58 -18.86
C ALA A 111 6.20 3.74 -17.95
N GLN A 112 6.88 3.44 -16.85
CA GLN A 112 7.23 4.42 -15.83
C GLN A 112 8.67 4.21 -15.37
N PRO A 113 9.62 5.04 -15.83
CA PRO A 113 10.94 5.10 -15.22
C PRO A 113 10.86 5.69 -13.79
N ILE A 114 11.58 5.07 -12.86
CA ILE A 114 11.71 5.48 -11.47
C ILE A 114 13.18 5.70 -11.16
N VAL A 115 13.47 6.89 -10.64
CA VAL A 115 14.80 7.34 -10.25
C VAL A 115 14.78 7.74 -8.79
N ASP A 116 15.28 6.86 -7.92
CA ASP A 116 15.41 7.10 -6.49
C ASP A 116 16.84 7.55 -6.18
N ILE A 117 16.99 8.80 -5.73
CA ILE A 117 18.28 9.40 -5.38
C ILE A 117 18.24 9.83 -3.92
N LYS A 118 19.08 9.20 -3.10
CA LYS A 118 19.23 9.55 -1.68
C LYS A 118 20.63 9.24 -1.19
N ASP A 119 21.23 10.15 -0.41
CA ASP A 119 22.56 9.96 0.21
C ASP A 119 23.66 9.54 -0.78
N ASN A 120 23.70 10.17 -1.97
CA ASN A 120 24.59 9.83 -3.09
C ASN A 120 24.43 8.42 -3.68
N LYS A 121 23.38 7.69 -3.28
CA LYS A 121 22.99 6.40 -3.85
C LYS A 121 21.88 6.58 -4.86
N VAL A 122 22.00 5.89 -5.99
CA VAL A 122 21.04 5.97 -7.10
C VAL A 122 20.51 4.57 -7.38
N THR A 123 19.18 4.44 -7.35
CA THR A 123 18.47 3.24 -7.79
C THR A 123 17.64 3.61 -9.00
N LEU A 124 17.90 2.96 -10.13
CA LEU A 124 17.15 3.14 -11.38
C LEU A 124 16.39 1.85 -11.68
N PHE A 125 15.11 1.97 -11.99
CA PHE A 125 14.30 0.86 -12.50
C PHE A 125 13.11 1.40 -13.29
N SER A 126 12.46 0.56 -14.08
CA SER A 126 11.15 0.86 -14.67
C SER A 126 10.07 -0.05 -14.09
N THR A 127 8.84 0.46 -14.07
CA THR A 127 7.63 -0.33 -13.85
C THR A 127 6.78 -0.22 -15.10
N ASP A 128 6.80 -1.28 -15.89
CA ASP A 128 6.08 -1.37 -17.15
C ASP A 128 4.94 -2.35 -16.97
N TRP A 129 3.74 -2.04 -17.43
CA TRP A 129 2.61 -2.94 -17.30
C TRP A 129 1.73 -2.91 -18.54
N ILE A 130 1.09 -4.03 -18.80
CA ILE A 130 0.14 -4.19 -19.90
C ILE A 130 -1.06 -5.02 -19.45
N ARG A 131 -2.23 -4.65 -19.94
CA ARG A 131 -3.50 -5.34 -19.75
C ARG A 131 -3.87 -6.08 -21.02
N VAL A 132 -4.19 -7.36 -20.88
CA VAL A 132 -4.79 -8.18 -21.93
C VAL A 132 -6.12 -8.71 -21.41
N ASN A 133 -7.22 -8.18 -21.95
CA ASN A 133 -8.58 -8.42 -21.44
C ASN A 133 -8.71 -8.03 -19.95
N ARG A 134 -8.97 -9.00 -19.07
CA ARG A 134 -9.09 -8.82 -17.61
C ARG A 134 -7.87 -9.34 -16.83
N SER A 135 -6.80 -9.68 -17.55
CA SER A 135 -5.51 -10.03 -17.01
C SER A 135 -4.52 -8.90 -17.26
N TRP A 136 -3.45 -8.87 -16.49
CA TRP A 136 -2.35 -7.93 -16.67
C TRP A 136 -1.03 -8.63 -16.38
N GLU A 137 0.03 -8.04 -16.89
CA GLU A 137 1.41 -8.41 -16.60
C GLU A 137 2.15 -7.12 -16.22
N ALA A 138 2.97 -7.19 -15.16
CA ALA A 138 3.86 -6.11 -14.77
C ALA A 138 5.32 -6.58 -14.85
N GLN A 139 6.14 -5.81 -15.54
CA GLN A 139 7.57 -6.00 -15.69
C GLN A 139 8.33 -4.93 -14.90
N ILE A 140 9.31 -5.37 -14.12
CA ILE A 140 10.18 -4.49 -13.35
C ILE A 140 11.61 -4.74 -13.80
N ASN A 141 12.14 -3.80 -14.57
CA ASN A 141 13.51 -3.83 -15.07
C ASN A 141 14.41 -2.96 -14.19
N ILE A 142 15.43 -3.57 -13.58
CA ILE A 142 16.23 -2.95 -12.52
C ILE A 142 17.66 -2.78 -13.00
N GLU A 143 18.20 -1.57 -12.82
CA GLU A 143 19.57 -1.20 -13.12
C GLU A 143 20.15 -0.39 -11.96
N THR A 144 20.74 -1.07 -10.97
CA THR A 144 21.30 -0.41 -9.79
C THR A 144 22.65 -0.99 -9.39
N ASN A 145 23.51 -0.18 -8.79
CA ASN A 145 24.76 -0.63 -8.18
C ASN A 145 24.59 -0.95 -6.68
N GLU A 146 23.39 -0.74 -6.14
CA GLU A 146 23.06 -1.01 -4.75
C GLU A 146 22.35 -2.37 -4.60
N THR A 147 22.35 -2.92 -3.39
CA THR A 147 21.45 -4.02 -3.06
C THR A 147 20.07 -3.44 -2.71
N VAL A 148 19.04 -3.80 -3.46
CA VAL A 148 17.68 -3.26 -3.32
C VAL A 148 16.69 -4.40 -3.23
N SER A 149 15.71 -4.24 -2.36
CA SER A 149 14.58 -5.17 -2.22
C SER A 149 13.31 -4.56 -2.75
N PHE A 150 12.62 -5.33 -3.57
CA PHE A 150 11.31 -5.01 -4.13
C PHE A 150 10.29 -5.92 -3.46
N ILE A 151 9.18 -5.34 -3.02
CA ILE A 151 8.06 -6.06 -2.41
C ILE A 151 6.82 -5.82 -3.26
N PHE A 152 6.26 -6.90 -3.79
CA PHE A 152 4.97 -6.90 -4.47
C PHE A 152 3.93 -7.46 -3.53
N TYR A 153 2.80 -6.78 -3.39
CA TYR A 153 1.71 -7.29 -2.57
C TYR A 153 0.40 -7.36 -3.33
N PHE A 154 -0.43 -8.31 -2.89
CA PHE A 154 -1.78 -8.50 -3.34
C PHE A 154 -2.70 -8.68 -2.13
N ALA A 155 -3.84 -7.99 -2.13
CA ALA A 155 -4.76 -8.03 -1.01
C ALA A 155 -6.22 -7.92 -1.43
N TYR A 156 -7.10 -8.68 -0.77
CA TYR A 156 -8.54 -8.42 -0.84
C TYR A 156 -8.90 -7.25 0.07
N GLN A 157 -9.89 -6.46 -0.36
CA GLN A 157 -10.46 -5.40 0.48
C GLN A 157 -11.52 -5.93 1.45
N ASP A 158 -12.04 -7.13 1.19
CA ASP A 158 -13.03 -7.80 2.01
C ASP A 158 -12.39 -8.88 2.92
N SER A 159 -13.11 -9.28 3.97
CA SER A 159 -12.65 -10.25 4.95
C SER A 159 -12.97 -11.70 4.59
N LEU A 160 -13.85 -11.94 3.61
CA LEU A 160 -14.38 -13.26 3.26
C LEU A 160 -13.49 -13.98 2.23
N SER A 161 -12.97 -13.23 1.26
CA SER A 161 -12.14 -13.71 0.17
C SER A 161 -10.76 -14.11 0.65
N LYS A 162 -10.33 -15.32 0.26
CA LYS A 162 -9.06 -15.92 0.69
C LYS A 162 -8.14 -16.20 -0.49
N LEU A 163 -6.85 -16.09 -0.23
CA LEU A 163 -5.76 -16.44 -1.12
C LEU A 163 -5.29 -17.86 -0.81
N ASN A 164 -4.86 -18.57 -1.84
CA ASN A 164 -4.31 -19.91 -1.75
C ASN A 164 -2.88 -19.88 -2.31
N PRO A 165 -1.87 -19.69 -1.44
CA PRO A 165 -0.47 -19.67 -1.87
C PRO A 165 -0.03 -21.06 -2.35
N VAL A 166 0.74 -21.10 -3.43
CA VAL A 166 1.31 -22.33 -3.99
C VAL A 166 2.82 -22.25 -3.86
N TYR A 167 3.42 -23.25 -3.21
CA TYR A 167 4.86 -23.30 -3.00
C TYR A 167 5.49 -24.39 -3.85
N THR A 168 6.67 -24.11 -4.39
CA THR A 168 7.53 -25.07 -5.07
C THR A 168 8.88 -25.05 -4.38
N SER A 169 9.36 -26.18 -3.87
CA SER A 169 10.66 -26.25 -3.17
C SER A 169 10.82 -25.23 -2.02
N LYS A 170 9.73 -24.92 -1.30
CA LYS A 170 9.63 -23.93 -0.20
C LYS A 170 9.65 -22.45 -0.63
N THR A 171 9.75 -22.14 -1.91
CA THR A 171 9.59 -20.78 -2.44
C THR A 171 8.16 -20.60 -2.94
N LEU A 172 7.57 -19.43 -2.72
CA LEU A 172 6.23 -19.11 -3.21
C LEU A 172 6.28 -18.94 -4.74
N SER A 173 5.57 -19.80 -5.48
CA SER A 173 5.60 -19.82 -6.95
C SER A 173 4.41 -19.09 -7.57
N SER A 174 3.23 -19.23 -6.97
CA SER A 174 2.03 -18.53 -7.42
C SER A 174 1.03 -18.36 -6.27
N ILE A 175 0.04 -17.48 -6.48
CA ILE A 175 -1.08 -17.28 -5.55
C ILE A 175 -2.37 -17.45 -6.34
N ASN A 176 -3.19 -18.41 -5.94
CA ASN A 176 -4.52 -18.59 -6.49
C ASN A 176 -5.56 -17.83 -5.65
N GLY A 177 -6.59 -17.31 -6.30
CA GLY A 177 -7.68 -16.64 -5.63
C GLY A 177 -8.98 -16.72 -6.42
N ASN A 178 -10.07 -16.29 -5.78
CA ASN A 178 -11.35 -16.08 -6.43
C ASN A 178 -11.87 -14.71 -6.03
N PHE A 179 -12.15 -13.87 -7.03
CA PHE A 179 -12.88 -12.63 -6.83
C PHE A 179 -14.23 -12.79 -7.54
N GLY A 180 -15.33 -12.87 -6.80
CA GLY A 180 -16.65 -13.24 -7.34
C GLY A 180 -17.00 -12.67 -8.73
N PRO A 181 -16.84 -11.35 -8.97
CA PRO A 181 -17.07 -10.74 -10.29
C PRO A 181 -16.10 -11.18 -11.40
N LEU A 182 -14.83 -11.44 -11.09
CA LEU A 182 -13.79 -11.87 -12.04
C LEU A 182 -13.71 -13.39 -12.21
N GLY A 183 -14.12 -14.15 -11.19
CA GLY A 183 -13.93 -15.59 -11.08
C GLY A 183 -12.59 -15.97 -10.46
N ASN A 184 -12.11 -17.17 -10.80
CA ASN A 184 -10.82 -17.67 -10.36
C ASN A 184 -9.68 -16.95 -11.10
N PHE A 185 -8.63 -16.60 -10.37
CA PHE A 185 -7.41 -16.03 -10.93
C PHE A 185 -6.17 -16.67 -10.30
N GLN A 186 -5.04 -16.49 -10.98
CA GLN A 186 -3.73 -16.88 -10.51
C GLN A 186 -2.77 -15.71 -10.75
N LEU A 187 -1.96 -15.40 -9.73
CA LEU A 187 -0.82 -14.49 -9.83
C LEU A 187 0.43 -15.37 -9.83
N SER A 188 1.28 -15.19 -10.83
CA SER A 188 2.51 -15.95 -10.98
C SER A 188 3.69 -15.01 -10.95
N PHE A 189 4.83 -15.48 -10.45
CA PHE A 189 6.01 -14.64 -10.31
C PHE A 189 7.15 -15.32 -11.04
N SER A 190 7.82 -14.57 -11.91
CA SER A 190 9.03 -15.06 -12.55
C SER A 190 10.08 -13.97 -12.57
N SER A 191 11.33 -14.39 -12.64
CA SER A 191 12.45 -13.47 -12.64
C SER A 191 13.59 -14.04 -13.46
N SER A 192 14.38 -13.12 -14.01
CA SER A 192 15.66 -13.44 -14.62
C SER A 192 16.72 -12.50 -14.04
N GLY A 193 17.85 -13.06 -13.64
CA GLY A 193 18.91 -12.33 -12.97
C GLY A 193 19.36 -13.01 -11.67
N LYS A 194 20.31 -12.36 -10.99
CA LYS A 194 20.87 -12.88 -9.74
C LYS A 194 20.02 -12.40 -8.55
N ILE A 195 19.02 -13.18 -8.18
CA ILE A 195 18.30 -13.00 -6.92
C ILE A 195 19.25 -13.35 -5.78
N VAL A 196 19.43 -12.42 -4.85
CA VAL A 196 20.23 -12.62 -3.63
C VAL A 196 19.38 -13.33 -2.58
N ASN A 197 18.14 -12.87 -2.39
CA ASN A 197 17.18 -13.43 -1.46
C ASN A 197 15.76 -13.30 -2.00
N ASP A 198 14.91 -14.27 -1.69
CA ASP A 198 13.47 -14.20 -1.81
C ASP A 198 12.82 -14.45 -0.44
N ALA A 199 11.69 -13.78 -0.20
CA ALA A 199 10.90 -13.99 1.00
C ALA A 199 9.42 -13.72 0.73
N SER A 200 8.53 -14.25 1.57
CA SER A 200 7.09 -14.05 1.43
C SER A 200 6.41 -13.87 2.77
N LEU A 201 5.45 -12.96 2.83
CA LEU A 201 4.55 -12.72 3.97
C LEU A 201 3.13 -13.09 3.54
N ILE A 202 2.51 -14.05 4.23
CA ILE A 202 1.18 -14.56 3.90
C ILE A 202 0.34 -14.60 5.16
N ILE A 203 -0.62 -13.68 5.27
CA ILE A 203 -1.38 -13.45 6.49
C ILE A 203 -2.84 -13.08 6.22
N ASN A 204 -3.67 -13.16 7.26
CA ASN A 204 -4.98 -12.56 7.28
C ASN A 204 -4.92 -11.16 7.93
N ILE A 205 -5.55 -10.18 7.29
CA ILE A 205 -5.69 -8.80 7.79
C ILE A 205 -7.17 -8.44 7.80
N GLU A 206 -7.56 -7.65 8.79
CA GLU A 206 -8.90 -7.05 8.86
C GLU A 206 -9.20 -6.18 7.61
N PRO A 207 -10.47 -6.10 7.18
CA PRO A 207 -10.85 -5.38 5.97
C PRO A 207 -10.61 -3.88 6.09
N MET A 208 -10.63 -3.18 4.95
CA MET A 208 -10.29 -1.75 4.79
C MET A 208 -8.79 -1.44 4.80
N LEU A 209 -8.05 -2.11 3.92
CA LEU A 209 -6.64 -1.83 3.67
C LEU A 209 -6.46 -0.49 2.95
N ASP A 210 -6.04 0.53 3.68
CA ASP A 210 -5.40 1.69 3.08
C ASP A 210 -3.89 1.46 2.88
N ALA A 211 -3.24 2.35 2.12
CA ALA A 211 -1.82 2.23 1.84
C ALA A 211 -0.95 2.31 3.10
N GLY A 212 -1.35 3.10 4.10
CA GLY A 212 -0.61 3.28 5.35
C GLY A 212 -0.62 2.01 6.21
N ILE A 213 -1.76 1.33 6.32
CA ILE A 213 -1.86 0.04 7.01
C ILE A 213 -0.93 -0.99 6.37
N VAL A 214 -0.89 -1.06 5.04
CA VAL A 214 0.04 -2.00 4.35
C VAL A 214 1.50 -1.62 4.63
N ASN A 215 1.83 -0.32 4.61
CA ASN A 215 3.18 0.16 4.90
C ASN A 215 3.65 -0.25 6.31
N GLU A 216 2.84 0.05 7.33
CA GLU A 216 3.14 -0.31 8.73
C GLU A 216 3.25 -1.83 8.93
N LEU A 217 2.35 -2.58 8.29
CA LEU A 217 2.41 -4.04 8.35
C LEU A 217 3.74 -4.58 7.80
N ILE A 218 4.14 -4.12 6.61
CA ILE A 218 5.38 -4.58 5.98
C ILE A 218 6.58 -4.19 6.83
N LEU A 219 6.63 -2.95 7.35
CA LEU A 219 7.68 -2.51 8.27
C LEU A 219 7.75 -3.39 9.54
N SER A 220 6.60 -3.75 10.10
CA SER A 220 6.53 -4.61 11.30
C SER A 220 6.99 -6.05 11.05
N SER A 221 7.01 -6.48 9.79
CA SER A 221 7.43 -7.83 9.37
C SER A 221 8.92 -7.97 9.07
N PHE A 222 9.67 -6.86 9.10
CA PHE A 222 11.09 -6.86 8.76
C PHE A 222 11.95 -7.55 9.83
N LEU A 223 12.68 -8.57 9.38
CA LEU A 223 13.64 -9.32 10.17
C LEU A 223 14.91 -9.57 9.33
N PRO A 224 16.06 -9.82 9.96
CA PRO A 224 17.23 -10.33 9.23
C PRO A 224 16.85 -11.58 8.44
N CYS A 225 17.30 -11.66 7.19
CA CYS A 225 17.08 -12.83 6.34
C CYS A 225 17.66 -14.10 7.00
N LYS A 226 17.06 -15.26 6.70
CA LYS A 226 17.44 -16.55 7.33
C LYS A 226 18.78 -17.09 6.83
N ASP A 227 19.27 -16.59 5.71
CA ASP A 227 20.60 -16.89 5.24
C ASP A 227 21.63 -16.05 6.00
N ALA A 228 22.90 -16.42 5.96
CA ALA A 228 23.97 -15.68 6.65
C ALA A 228 24.24 -14.27 6.05
N SER A 229 23.31 -13.73 5.24
CA SER A 229 23.36 -12.38 4.73
C SER A 229 22.96 -11.38 5.82
N SER A 230 23.55 -10.20 5.82
CA SER A 230 23.10 -9.09 6.67
C SER A 230 21.88 -8.36 6.09
N ASN A 231 21.14 -8.99 5.18
CA ASN A 231 19.99 -8.39 4.50
C ASN A 231 18.75 -8.48 5.40
N ILE A 232 17.80 -7.58 5.14
CA ILE A 232 16.49 -7.53 5.77
C ILE A 232 15.45 -8.17 4.84
N CYS A 233 14.64 -9.07 5.37
CA CYS A 233 13.57 -9.77 4.68
C CYS A 233 12.23 -9.57 5.41
N ILE A 234 11.13 -9.57 4.65
CA ILE A 234 9.81 -9.83 5.22
C ILE A 234 9.77 -11.27 5.73
N ASP A 235 9.17 -11.48 6.89
CA ASP A 235 8.93 -12.82 7.43
C ASP A 235 7.60 -12.81 8.20
N ASN A 236 6.97 -13.98 8.32
CA ASN A 236 5.78 -14.16 9.14
C ASN A 236 6.09 -14.06 10.67
N GLY A 237 7.24 -13.52 11.07
CA GLY A 237 7.69 -13.47 12.47
C GLY A 237 7.83 -14.85 13.08
N GLY A 238 8.26 -15.85 12.29
CA GLY A 238 8.31 -17.25 12.69
C GLY A 238 6.95 -17.94 12.88
N ARG A 239 5.83 -17.27 12.59
CA ARG A 239 4.49 -17.88 12.66
C ARG A 239 4.24 -18.74 11.42
N PRO A 240 3.49 -19.85 11.55
CA PRO A 240 3.05 -20.60 10.39
C PRO A 240 2.22 -19.70 9.45
N PRO A 241 2.20 -19.96 8.14
CA PRO A 241 1.30 -19.28 7.22
C PRO A 241 -0.13 -19.31 7.73
N ASP A 242 -0.84 -18.18 7.62
CA ASP A 242 -2.24 -18.13 8.02
C ASP A 242 -3.05 -19.14 7.18
N PRO A 243 -3.94 -19.95 7.78
CA PRO A 243 -4.74 -20.92 7.03
C PRO A 243 -5.75 -20.26 6.08
N ASN A 244 -6.10 -19.00 6.31
CA ASN A 244 -7.08 -18.24 5.54
C ASN A 244 -6.54 -16.83 5.23
N PRO A 245 -5.44 -16.71 4.46
CA PRO A 245 -4.84 -15.42 4.19
C PRO A 245 -5.69 -14.63 3.21
N ASN A 246 -5.77 -13.32 3.38
CA ASN A 246 -6.37 -12.41 2.39
C ASN A 246 -5.37 -11.36 1.90
N PHE A 247 -4.12 -11.46 2.39
CA PHE A 247 -2.99 -10.64 2.01
C PHE A 247 -1.78 -11.52 1.73
N ALA A 248 -1.06 -11.17 0.67
CA ALA A 248 0.20 -11.78 0.32
C ALA A 248 1.19 -10.71 -0.13
N ALA A 249 2.42 -10.78 0.37
CA ALA A 249 3.53 -9.98 -0.12
C ALA A 249 4.73 -10.87 -0.43
N ILE A 250 5.46 -10.52 -1.48
CA ILE A 250 6.62 -11.25 -1.97
C ILE A 250 7.75 -10.25 -2.13
N GLN A 251 8.87 -10.56 -1.50
CA GLN A 251 10.09 -9.79 -1.57
C GLN A 251 11.09 -10.48 -2.48
N PHE A 252 11.73 -9.71 -3.35
CA PHE A 252 12.94 -10.11 -4.06
C PHE A 252 14.05 -9.09 -3.80
N THR A 253 15.21 -9.60 -3.41
CA THR A 253 16.41 -8.79 -3.19
C THR A 253 17.37 -9.00 -4.36
N VAL A 254 17.79 -7.91 -4.99
CA VAL A 254 18.75 -7.92 -6.09
C VAL A 254 19.96 -7.05 -5.80
N ASN A 255 21.08 -7.39 -6.44
CA ASN A 255 22.29 -6.58 -6.49
C ASN A 255 22.74 -6.53 -7.95
N GLY A 256 22.70 -5.34 -8.55
CA GLY A 256 22.99 -5.18 -9.97
C GLY A 256 21.73 -5.09 -10.85
N ARG A 257 21.74 -5.87 -11.92
CA ARG A 257 20.64 -5.96 -12.89
C ARG A 257 19.69 -7.10 -12.55
N GLY A 258 18.40 -6.87 -12.75
CA GLY A 258 17.37 -7.89 -12.58
C GLY A 258 16.13 -7.54 -13.38
N LEU A 259 15.41 -8.58 -13.80
CA LEU A 259 14.15 -8.44 -14.51
C LEU A 259 13.11 -9.32 -13.82
N PHE A 260 12.01 -8.72 -13.37
CA PHE A 260 10.93 -9.40 -12.68
C PHE A 260 9.63 -9.26 -13.46
N PHE A 261 8.84 -10.32 -13.45
CA PHE A 261 7.51 -10.37 -14.04
C PHE A 261 6.50 -10.86 -13.00
N ILE A 262 5.36 -10.20 -12.95
CA ILE A 262 4.19 -10.54 -12.14
C ILE A 262 2.97 -10.67 -13.05
#